data_AF-A0A7W6G405-F1
#
_entry.id   AF-A0A7W6G405-F1
#
_cell.length_a   1.000
_cell.length_b   1.000
_cell.length_c   1.000
_cell.angle_alpha   90.00
_cell.angle_beta   90.00
_cell.angle_gamma   90.00
#
_symmetry.space_group_name_H-M   'P 1'
#
loop_
_entity.id
_entity.type
_entity.pdbx_description
1 polymer ?
#
loop_
_entity_poly.entity_id
_entity_poly.type
_entity_poly.pdbx_seq_one_letter_code
_entity_poly.pdbx_strand_id
1 'polypeptide(L)' 'MPLNRTQVRADLDPTRFTVRTVPGLFYESTAWQDYNEGQRSLEQAIKRLNKARKASA' A
#
# COMPACT_ATOMS: atom_id res chain seq x y z
N MET A 1 4.96 -6.50 -7.44
CA MET A 1 5.94 -6.57 -6.33
C MET A 1 5.42 -5.66 -5.22
N PRO A 2 5.15 -6.17 -4.01
CA PRO A 2 4.70 -5.35 -2.89
C PRO A 2 5.89 -4.58 -2.31
N LEU A 3 5.76 -3.25 -2.26
CA LEU A 3 6.80 -2.36 -1.75
C LEU A 3 6.41 -1.80 -0.39
N ASN A 4 7.41 -1.62 0.47
CA ASN A 4 7.26 -0.87 1.70
C ASN A 4 7.05 0.61 1.38
N ARG A 5 6.31 1.32 2.23
CA ARG A 5 6.00 2.74 1.99
C ARG A 5 7.26 3.63 1.93
N THR A 6 8.34 3.21 2.60
CA THR A 6 9.67 3.84 2.54
C THR A 6 10.36 3.69 1.19
N GLN A 7 9.98 2.69 0.40
CA GLN A 7 10.56 2.39 -0.92
C GLN A 7 9.82 3.10 -2.07
N VAL A 8 8.64 3.69 -1.80
CA VAL A 8 7.89 4.46 -2.80
C VAL A 8 8.50 5.86 -2.90
N ARG A 9 9.39 6.05 -3.87
CA ARG A 9 10.08 7.31 -4.16
C ARG A 9 9.85 7.73 -5.62
N ALA A 10 10.04 9.01 -5.92
CA ALA A 10 9.81 9.58 -7.25
C ALA A 10 10.75 9.01 -8.33
N ASP A 11 11.92 8.53 -7.93
CA ASP A 11 12.96 7.91 -8.76
C ASP A 11 12.84 6.38 -8.83
N LEU A 12 11.78 5.80 -8.26
CA LEU A 12 11.57 4.36 -8.30
C LEU A 12 11.28 3.91 -9.73
N ASP A 13 12.16 3.06 -10.27
CA ASP A 13 11.99 2.43 -11.57
C ASP A 13 11.17 1.11 -11.44
N PRO A 14 9.92 1.07 -11.92
CA PRO A 14 9.07 -0.12 -11.84
C PRO A 14 9.58 -1.29 -12.71
N THR A 15 10.39 -1.02 -13.74
CA THR A 15 10.82 -2.03 -14.72
C THR A 15 11.83 -3.02 -14.14
N ARG A 16 12.45 -2.69 -13.01
CA ARG A 16 13.42 -3.52 -12.31
C ARG A 16 12.80 -4.74 -11.61
N PHE A 17 11.48 -4.72 -11.40
CA PHE A 17 10.74 -5.81 -10.75
C PHE A 17 10.16 -6.76 -11.80
N THR A 18 10.98 -7.72 -12.25
CA THR A 18 10.62 -8.73 -13.25
C THR A 18 10.48 -10.11 -12.61
N VAL A 19 9.86 -11.07 -13.31
CA VAL A 19 9.75 -12.47 -12.84
C VAL A 19 11.12 -13.08 -12.48
N ARG A 20 12.20 -12.63 -13.10
CA ARG A 20 13.57 -13.14 -12.85
C ARG A 20 14.25 -12.48 -11.64
N THR A 21 13.88 -11.25 -11.31
CA THR A 21 14.49 -10.48 -10.20
C THR A 21 13.67 -10.54 -8.92
N VAL A 22 12.35 -10.74 -9.04
CA VAL A 22 11.42 -10.80 -7.91
C VAL A 22 11.75 -11.92 -6.90
N PRO A 23 12.11 -13.16 -7.28
CA PRO A 23 12.40 -14.21 -6.29
C PRO A 23 13.54 -13.85 -5.34
N GLY A 24 14.59 -13.17 -5.83
CA GLY A 24 15.70 -12.71 -4.98
C GLY A 24 15.33 -11.51 -4.09
N LEU A 25 14.42 -10.64 -4.54
CA LEU A 25 13.97 -9.47 -3.79
C LEU A 25 12.84 -9.78 -2.80
N PHE A 26 12.10 -10.88 -3.02
CA PHE A 26 10.94 -11.24 -2.21
C PHE A 26 11.33 -11.89 -0.89
N TYR A 27 12.49 -12.56 -0.81
CA TYR A 27 12.93 -13.26 0.40
C TYR A 27 13.04 -12.35 1.64
N GLU A 28 13.43 -11.09 1.46
CA GLU A 28 13.59 -10.12 2.55
C GLU A 28 12.43 -9.12 2.65
N SER A 29 11.39 -9.25 1.80
CA SER A 29 10.32 -8.25 1.77
C SER A 29 9.25 -8.54 2.81
N THR A 30 9.14 -7.64 3.79
CA THR A 30 8.04 -7.59 4.77
C THR A 30 6.82 -6.82 4.25
N ALA A 31 6.86 -6.37 3.00
CA ALA A 31 5.78 -5.58 2.44
C ALA A 31 4.49 -6.39 2.44
N TRP A 32 3.43 -5.79 3.00
CA TRP A 32 2.08 -6.37 3.12
C TRP A 32 1.93 -7.49 4.16
N GLN A 33 2.92 -7.73 5.02
CA GLN A 33 2.81 -8.69 6.12
C GLN A 33 1.59 -8.41 7.01
N ASP A 34 1.34 -7.14 7.31
CA ASP A 34 0.24 -6.70 8.19
C ASP A 34 -1.08 -6.45 7.41
N TYR A 35 -1.17 -6.86 6.14
CA TYR A 35 -2.34 -6.55 5.30
C TYR A 35 -3.63 -7.11 5.89
N ASN A 36 -3.59 -8.33 6.42
CA ASN A 36 -4.75 -8.98 7.04
C ASN A 36 -5.15 -8.29 8.36
N GLU A 37 -4.17 -7.84 9.14
CA GLU A 37 -4.41 -7.11 10.39
C GLU A 37 -4.94 -5.69 10.14
N GLY A 38 -4.63 -5.12 8.97
CA GLY A 38 -5.06 -3.81 8.52
C GLY A 38 -6.54 -3.69 8.16
N GLN A 39 -7.34 -4.76 8.29
CA GLN A 39 -8.79 -4.70 8.03
C GLN A 39 -9.48 -3.65 8.91
N ARG A 40 -10.36 -2.83 8.32
CA ARG A 40 -11.11 -1.77 9.01
C ARG A 40 -12.57 -1.80 8.57
N SER A 41 -13.46 -1.41 9.49
CA SER A 41 -14.90 -1.33 9.21
C SER A 41 -15.21 -0.32 8.10
N LEU A 42 -15.98 -0.75 7.09
CA LEU A 42 -16.45 0.08 6.00
C LEU A 42 -17.36 1.22 6.49
N GLU A 43 -18.16 0.97 7.51
CA GLU A 43 -19.06 1.97 8.10
C GLU A 43 -18.28 3.20 8.58
N GLN A 44 -17.13 2.97 9.21
CA GLN A 44 -16.25 4.05 9.68
C GLN A 44 -15.67 4.86 8.50
N ALA A 45 -15.34 4.20 7.39
CA ALA A 45 -14.88 4.88 6.18
C ALA A 45 -15.98 5.77 5.58
N ILE A 46 -17.22 5.28 5.50
CA ILE A 46 -18.38 6.04 4.99
C ILE A 46 -18.66 7.26 5.88
N LYS A 47 -18.64 7.10 7.21
CA LYS A 47 -18.81 8.23 8.15
C LYS A 47 -17.75 9.31 7.94
N ARG A 48 -16.48 8.92 7.77
CA ARG A 48 -15.37 9.85 7.48
C ARG A 48 -15.54 10.57 6.14
N LEU A 49 -15.95 9.84 5.09
CA LEU A 49 -16.21 10.42 3.77
C LEU A 49 -17.32 11.47 3.81
N ASN A 50 -18.45 11.17 4.47
CA ASN A 50 -19.55 12.11 4.62
C ASN A 50 -19.15 13.36 5.42
N LYS A 51 -18.33 13.19 6.46
CA LYS A 51 -17.77 14.33 7.21
C LYS A 51 -16.87 15.20 6.33
N ALA A 52 -15.97 14.59 5.57
CA ALA A 52 -15.09 15.31 4.64
C ALA A 52 -15.88 16.10 3.59
N ARG A 53 -16.91 15.48 2.99
CA ARG A 53 -17.80 16.15 2.02
C ARG A 53 -18.54 17.35 2.59
N LYS A 54 -19.01 17.27 3.84
CA LYS A 54 -19.67 18.40 4.52
C LYS A 54 -18.70 19.54 4.86
N ALA A 55 -17.42 19.24 5.09
CA ALA A 55 -16.41 20.26 5.40
C ALA A 55 -15.89 20.99 4.14
N SER A 56 -16.05 20.39 2.96
CA SER A 56 -15.70 20.98 1.66
C SER A 56 -16.83 21.79 1.00
N ALA A 57 -17.99 21.88 1.64
CA ALA A 57 -19.16 22.62 1.19
C ALA A 57 -19.36 23.85 2.08
#